data_AF-A0A428E323-F1
#
_entry.id   AF-A0A428E323-F1
#
_cell.length_a   1.000
_cell.length_b   1.000
_cell.length_c   1.000
_cell.angle_alpha   90.00
_cell.angle_beta   90.00
_cell.angle_gamma   90.00
#
_symmetry.space_group_name_H-M   'P 1'
#
loop_
_entity.id
_entity.type
_entity.pdbx_description
1 polymer ?
#
loop_
_entity_poly.entity_id
_entity_poly.type
_entity_poly.pdbx_seq_one_letter_code
_entity_poly.pdbx_strand_id
1 'polypeptide(L)'
;MYQVLQRKVTEEKPSYSREEIQWLLEHLGDPSPEIRDELVFTSLARGIQEELFTLEQFHFIAEEVSSDEGLYKEIDSRGVSALKRSFRALIYANLLSCDGTKESLYYQQLPSPIRSTMLNQGLYYLTKEKETTGYSPQFG
;
A
#
# COMPACT_ATOMS: atom_id res chain seq x y z
N MET A 1 14.39 -6.59 11.89
CA MET A 1 13.07 -6.37 11.24
C MET A 1 12.98 -7.15 9.93
N TYR A 2 13.78 -6.82 8.91
CA TYR A 2 13.76 -7.46 7.58
C TYR A 2 13.66 -8.99 7.57
N GLN A 3 14.58 -9.72 8.22
CA GLN A 3 14.57 -11.20 8.24
C GLN A 3 13.30 -11.80 8.88
N VAL A 4 12.68 -11.10 9.83
CA VAL A 4 11.44 -11.55 10.47
C VAL A 4 10.30 -11.43 9.48
N LEU A 5 10.15 -10.26 8.85
CA LEU A 5 9.12 -10.00 7.84
C LEU A 5 9.27 -10.94 6.63
N GLN A 6 10.50 -11.20 6.19
CA GLN A 6 10.77 -12.09 5.06
C GLN A 6 10.28 -13.52 5.30
N ARG A 7 10.38 -14.03 6.54
CA ARG A 7 9.81 -15.34 6.89
C ARG A 7 8.27 -15.31 6.84
N LYS A 8 7.67 -14.24 7.38
CA LYS A 8 6.21 -14.06 7.44
C LYS A 8 5.53 -14.04 6.08
N VAL A 9 6.20 -13.58 5.02
CA VAL A 9 5.67 -13.61 3.65
C VAL A 9 5.17 -15.00 3.25
N THR A 10 5.89 -16.04 3.66
CA THR A 10 5.60 -17.45 3.31
C THR A 10 4.77 -18.20 4.37
N GLU A 11 4.53 -17.59 5.53
CA GLU A 11 3.69 -18.21 6.56
C GLU A 11 2.22 -18.20 6.12
N GLU A 12 1.47 -19.25 6.44
CA GLU A 12 0.05 -19.34 6.04
C GLU A 12 -0.79 -18.24 6.71
N LYS A 13 -0.58 -17.99 8.00
CA LYS A 13 -1.31 -16.99 8.80
C LYS A 13 -0.38 -16.18 9.69
N PRO A 14 0.50 -15.35 9.10
CA PRO A 14 1.39 -14.49 9.88
C PRO A 14 0.58 -13.49 10.69
N SER A 15 1.04 -13.21 11.91
CA SER A 15 0.58 -12.03 12.65
C SER A 15 1.59 -10.90 12.49
N TYR A 16 1.12 -9.68 12.35
CA TYR A 16 1.98 -8.50 12.26
C TYR A 16 1.84 -7.62 13.49
N SER A 17 2.94 -7.07 13.98
CA SER A 17 2.91 -5.98 14.98
C SER A 17 2.67 -4.64 14.30
N ARG A 18 2.36 -3.60 15.09
CA ARG A 18 2.21 -2.25 14.54
C ARG A 18 3.52 -1.72 13.96
N GLU A 19 4.64 -2.00 14.62
CA GLU A 19 5.99 -1.60 14.21
C GLU A 19 6.41 -2.30 12.91
N GLU A 20 5.99 -3.55 12.73
CA GLU A 20 6.20 -4.30 11.50
C GLU A 20 5.42 -3.69 10.33
N ILE A 21 4.15 -3.34 10.55
CA ILE A 21 3.32 -2.65 9.54
C ILE A 21 3.90 -1.28 9.21
N GLN A 22 4.30 -0.51 10.23
CA GLN A 22 4.96 0.79 10.04
C GLN A 22 6.21 0.66 9.17
N TRP A 23 7.05 -0.34 9.45
CA TRP A 23 8.25 -0.60 8.66
C TRP A 23 7.89 -0.90 7.19
N LEU A 24 6.87 -1.73 6.93
CA LEU A 24 6.41 -2.00 5.56
C LEU A 24 5.97 -0.71 4.85
N LEU A 25 5.21 0.15 5.51
CA LEU A 25 4.69 1.40 4.94
C LEU A 25 5.81 2.41 4.63
N GLU A 26 6.84 2.49 5.47
CA GLU A 26 8.01 3.33 5.26
C GLU A 26 8.81 2.92 4.00
N HIS A 27 8.79 1.63 3.65
CA HIS A 27 9.55 1.03 2.56
C HIS A 27 8.72 0.77 1.28
N LEU A 28 7.50 1.34 1.17
CA LEU A 28 6.64 1.20 -0.02
C LEU A 28 7.28 1.62 -1.36
N GLY A 29 8.28 2.48 -1.32
CA GLY A 29 9.00 2.97 -2.50
C GLY A 29 10.48 2.59 -2.51
N ASP A 30 10.87 1.52 -1.83
CA ASP A 30 12.28 1.11 -1.77
C ASP A 30 12.84 0.87 -3.20
N PRO A 31 14.06 1.33 -3.52
CA PRO A 31 14.66 1.10 -4.84
C PRO A 31 14.96 -0.39 -5.12
N SER A 32 15.11 -1.23 -4.08
CA SER A 32 15.30 -2.68 -4.25
C SER A 32 13.95 -3.37 -4.50
N PRO A 33 13.77 -4.06 -5.64
CA PRO A 33 12.54 -4.81 -5.90
C PRO A 33 12.35 -5.98 -4.94
N GLU A 34 13.43 -6.57 -4.42
CA GLU A 34 13.35 -7.62 -3.39
C GLU A 34 12.72 -7.09 -2.09
N ILE A 35 12.97 -5.82 -1.75
CA ILE A 35 12.32 -5.16 -0.61
C ILE A 35 10.92 -4.68 -0.99
N ARG A 36 10.80 -3.94 -2.09
CA ARG A 36 9.56 -3.25 -2.47
C ARG A 36 8.46 -4.20 -2.92
N ASP A 37 8.77 -5.10 -3.86
CA ASP A 37 7.80 -5.96 -4.53
C ASP A 37 7.62 -7.26 -3.74
N GLU A 38 8.72 -8.00 -3.52
CA GLU A 38 8.67 -9.35 -2.95
C GLU A 38 8.36 -9.36 -1.45
N LEU A 39 8.78 -8.32 -0.72
CA LEU A 39 8.51 -8.21 0.72
C LEU A 39 7.37 -7.25 1.04
N VAL A 40 7.53 -5.97 0.73
CA VAL A 40 6.64 -4.90 1.21
C VAL A 40 5.26 -5.00 0.58
N PHE A 41 5.19 -4.92 -0.75
CA PHE A 41 3.93 -4.96 -1.47
C PHE A 41 3.24 -6.31 -1.28
N THR A 42 3.98 -7.41 -1.41
CA THR A 42 3.44 -8.75 -1.19
C THR A 42 2.83 -8.88 0.22
N SER A 43 3.53 -8.45 1.29
CA SER A 43 2.99 -8.53 2.65
C SER A 43 1.73 -7.69 2.84
N LEU A 44 1.72 -6.45 2.34
CA LEU A 44 0.59 -5.54 2.51
C LEU A 44 -0.61 -5.98 1.67
N ALA A 45 -0.41 -6.29 0.39
CA ALA A 45 -1.47 -6.74 -0.51
C ALA A 45 -2.08 -8.04 0.00
N ARG A 46 -1.24 -9.03 0.34
CA ARG A 46 -1.69 -10.30 0.90
C ARG A 46 -2.42 -10.11 2.23
N GLY A 47 -1.87 -9.30 3.13
CA GLY A 47 -2.50 -9.06 4.43
C GLY A 47 -3.87 -8.38 4.34
N ILE A 48 -4.08 -7.53 3.32
CA ILE A 48 -5.39 -6.92 3.03
C ILE A 48 -6.32 -7.91 2.31
N GLN A 49 -5.85 -8.59 1.26
CA GLN A 49 -6.69 -9.45 0.43
C GLN A 49 -7.11 -10.75 1.12
N GLU A 50 -6.20 -11.34 1.90
CA GLU A 50 -6.44 -12.57 2.67
C GLU A 50 -6.93 -12.28 4.10
N GLU A 51 -7.25 -11.03 4.42
CA GLU A 51 -7.82 -10.61 5.71
C GLU A 51 -6.94 -10.98 6.93
N LEU A 52 -5.62 -10.91 6.77
CA LEU A 52 -4.65 -11.25 7.82
C LEU A 52 -4.43 -10.12 8.83
N PHE A 53 -4.84 -8.90 8.49
CA PHE A 53 -4.77 -7.76 9.40
C PHE A 53 -6.02 -7.65 10.27
N THR A 54 -5.85 -7.21 11.51
CA THR A 54 -7.00 -6.81 12.32
C THR A 54 -7.67 -5.57 11.73
N LEU A 55 -8.90 -5.28 12.14
CA LEU A 55 -9.60 -4.07 11.73
C LEU A 55 -8.83 -2.79 12.11
N GLU A 56 -8.24 -2.76 13.31
CA GLU A 56 -7.39 -1.64 13.77
C GLU A 56 -6.17 -1.45 12.84
N GLN A 57 -5.54 -2.56 12.44
CA GLN A 57 -4.40 -2.52 11.52
C GLN A 57 -4.80 -2.07 10.11
N PHE A 58 -5.97 -2.52 9.62
CA PHE A 58 -6.53 -2.05 8.36
C PHE A 58 -6.77 -0.54 8.36
N HIS A 59 -7.35 0.01 9.44
CA HIS A 59 -7.52 1.45 9.60
C HIS A 59 -6.19 2.19 9.67
N PHE A 60 -5.24 1.68 10.47
CA PHE A 60 -3.91 2.25 10.58
C PHE A 60 -3.19 2.32 9.23
N ILE A 61 -3.23 1.24 8.44
CA ILE A 61 -2.67 1.20 7.08
C ILE A 61 -3.33 2.27 6.22
N ALA A 62 -4.65 2.38 6.26
CA ALA A 62 -5.41 3.34 5.45
C ALA A 62 -5.08 4.81 5.82
N GLU A 63 -4.93 5.10 7.11
CA GLU A 63 -4.53 6.42 7.61
C GLU A 63 -3.11 6.77 7.16
N GLU A 64 -2.14 5.89 7.42
CA GLU A 64 -0.73 6.15 7.12
C GLU A 64 -0.47 6.30 5.62
N VAL A 65 -1.08 5.46 4.77
CA VAL A 65 -0.89 5.53 3.32
C VAL A 65 -1.58 6.75 2.68
N SER A 66 -2.57 7.33 3.38
CA SER A 66 -3.25 8.57 2.96
C SER A 66 -2.73 9.84 3.59
N SER A 67 -1.83 9.72 4.57
CA SER A 67 -1.10 10.82 5.16
C SER A 67 -0.14 11.49 4.16
N ASP A 68 0.41 12.65 4.54
CA ASP A 68 1.50 13.30 3.81
C ASP A 68 1.17 13.47 2.30
N GLU A 69 0.00 14.06 2.05
CA GLU A 69 -0.58 14.32 0.73
C GLU A 69 -0.90 13.08 -0.13
N GLY A 70 -0.68 11.86 0.36
CA GLY A 70 -1.08 10.61 -0.29
C GLY A 70 -0.56 10.49 -1.73
N LEU A 71 -1.48 10.36 -2.70
CA LEU A 71 -1.15 10.30 -4.13
C LEU A 71 -0.96 11.68 -4.79
N TYR A 72 -1.34 12.77 -4.12
CA TYR A 72 -1.01 14.12 -4.63
C TYR A 72 0.48 14.43 -4.49
N LYS A 73 1.14 13.78 -3.52
CA LYS A 73 2.53 14.04 -3.20
C LYS A 73 3.43 13.87 -4.42
N GLU A 74 4.13 14.95 -4.74
CA GLU A 74 5.16 14.98 -5.79
C GLU A 74 4.68 14.42 -7.14
N ILE A 75 3.43 14.68 -7.56
CA ILE A 75 2.84 14.09 -8.78
C ILE A 75 3.68 14.30 -10.06
N ASP A 76 4.43 15.40 -10.16
CA ASP A 76 5.31 15.68 -11.31
C ASP A 76 6.76 15.15 -11.13
N SER A 77 7.06 14.45 -10.03
CA SER A 77 8.38 13.85 -9.78
C SER A 77 8.55 12.49 -10.45
N ARG A 78 9.82 12.09 -10.59
CA ARG A 78 10.27 10.84 -11.24
C ARG A 78 11.15 10.00 -10.33
N GLY A 79 11.47 8.78 -10.74
CA GLY A 79 12.35 7.87 -10.01
C GLY A 79 11.69 7.37 -8.72
N VAL A 80 12.44 7.36 -7.61
CA VAL A 80 12.00 6.77 -6.32
C VAL A 80 10.66 7.34 -5.83
N SER A 81 10.43 8.65 -6.00
CA SER A 81 9.17 9.26 -5.61
C SER A 81 7.97 8.76 -6.43
N ALA A 82 8.16 8.57 -7.74
CA ALA A 82 7.14 7.99 -8.60
C ALA A 82 6.90 6.49 -8.29
N LEU A 83 7.94 5.75 -7.90
CA LEU A 83 7.81 4.38 -7.39
C LEU A 83 6.93 4.36 -6.14
N LYS A 84 7.28 5.16 -5.11
CA LYS A 84 6.50 5.23 -3.87
C LYS A 84 5.04 5.57 -4.13
N ARG A 85 4.78 6.53 -5.02
CA ARG A 85 3.41 6.95 -5.39
C ARG A 85 2.65 5.84 -6.11
N SER A 86 3.28 5.11 -7.03
CA SER A 86 2.66 3.99 -7.75
C SER A 86 2.29 2.85 -6.79
N PHE A 87 3.19 2.51 -5.85
CA PHE A 87 2.90 1.49 -4.83
C PHE A 87 1.83 1.94 -3.83
N ARG A 88 1.80 3.22 -3.43
CA ARG A 88 0.66 3.79 -2.68
C ARG A 88 -0.65 3.61 -3.44
N ALA A 89 -0.67 3.85 -4.75
CA ALA A 89 -1.88 3.70 -5.57
C ALA A 89 -2.37 2.24 -5.61
N LEU A 90 -1.45 1.28 -5.67
CA LEU A 90 -1.78 -0.15 -5.57
C LEU A 90 -2.37 -0.49 -4.19
N ILE A 91 -1.82 0.04 -3.10
CA ILE A 91 -2.40 -0.16 -1.76
C ILE A 91 -3.79 0.46 -1.66
N TYR A 92 -4.02 1.65 -2.22
CA TYR A 92 -5.36 2.27 -2.27
C TYR A 92 -6.37 1.36 -2.96
N ALA A 93 -5.99 0.78 -4.10
CA ALA A 93 -6.85 -0.14 -4.84
C ALA A 93 -7.23 -1.36 -3.99
N ASN A 94 -6.27 -1.95 -3.25
CA ASN A 94 -6.53 -3.07 -2.35
C ASN A 94 -7.50 -2.69 -1.22
N LEU A 95 -7.23 -1.59 -0.52
CA LEU A 95 -8.07 -1.11 0.59
C LEU A 95 -9.50 -0.81 0.12
N LEU A 96 -9.65 -0.07 -0.99
CA LEU A 96 -10.95 0.27 -1.57
C LEU A 96 -11.70 -0.96 -2.09
N SER A 97 -10.98 -1.93 -2.65
CA SER A 97 -11.58 -3.19 -3.14
C SER A 97 -12.17 -3.99 -1.99
N CYS A 98 -11.40 -4.21 -0.92
CA CYS A 98 -11.87 -4.94 0.25
C CYS A 98 -12.96 -4.17 1.03
N ASP A 99 -12.88 -2.84 1.09
CA ASP A 99 -13.95 -2.00 1.65
C ASP A 99 -15.26 -2.07 0.83
N GLY A 100 -15.15 -2.21 -0.49
CA GLY A 100 -16.30 -2.29 -1.40
C GLY A 100 -16.90 -3.68 -1.58
N THR A 101 -16.25 -4.74 -1.09
CA THR A 101 -16.65 -6.14 -1.31
C THR A 101 -17.47 -6.64 -0.12
N LYS A 102 -18.70 -7.12 -0.35
CA LYS A 102 -19.64 -7.50 0.74
C LYS A 102 -19.16 -8.66 1.58
N GLU A 103 -18.43 -9.58 0.96
CA GLU A 103 -17.91 -10.80 1.57
C GLU A 103 -16.64 -10.54 2.39
N SER A 104 -16.03 -9.36 2.23
CA SER A 104 -14.79 -9.00 2.91
C SER A 104 -15.03 -8.62 4.37
N LEU A 105 -14.14 -9.03 5.27
CA LEU A 105 -14.09 -8.58 6.67
C LEU A 105 -14.05 -7.05 6.79
N TYR A 106 -13.50 -6.39 5.77
CA TYR A 106 -13.34 -4.94 5.74
C TYR A 106 -14.50 -4.21 5.04
N TYR A 107 -15.59 -4.89 4.71
CA TYR A 107 -16.74 -4.26 4.04
C TYR A 107 -17.26 -3.02 4.79
N GLN A 108 -17.26 -1.87 4.10
CA GLN A 108 -17.63 -0.56 4.61
C GLN A 108 -16.89 -0.14 5.89
N GLN A 109 -15.68 -0.65 6.10
CA GLN A 109 -14.89 -0.35 7.28
C GLN A 109 -14.01 0.89 7.13
N LEU A 110 -13.72 1.37 5.91
CA LEU A 110 -12.94 2.61 5.77
C LEU A 110 -13.72 3.81 6.31
N PRO A 111 -13.12 4.64 7.17
CA PRO A 111 -13.73 5.90 7.60
C PRO A 111 -14.10 6.77 6.40
N SER A 112 -15.30 7.36 6.42
CA SER A 112 -15.83 8.14 5.27
C SER A 112 -14.87 9.23 4.75
N PRO A 113 -14.16 10.00 5.60
CA PRO A 113 -13.17 10.97 5.13
C PRO A 113 -11.98 10.34 4.41
N ILE A 114 -11.48 9.21 4.90
CA ILE A 114 -10.34 8.48 4.30
C ILE A 114 -10.77 7.88 2.96
N ARG A 115 -11.92 7.19 2.93
CA ARG A 115 -12.49 6.61 1.72
C ARG A 115 -12.69 7.66 0.62
N SER A 116 -13.27 8.81 0.97
CA SER A 116 -13.46 9.92 0.02
C SER A 116 -12.12 10.50 -0.46
N THR A 117 -11.14 10.62 0.44
CA THR A 117 -9.79 11.06 0.11
C THR A 117 -9.14 10.12 -0.90
N MET A 118 -9.16 8.82 -0.65
CA MET A 118 -8.58 7.80 -1.53
C MET A 118 -9.24 7.79 -2.91
N LEU A 119 -10.57 7.92 -2.99
CA LEU A 119 -11.29 7.98 -4.27
C LEU A 119 -10.93 9.24 -5.07
N ASN A 120 -10.92 10.41 -4.41
CA ASN A 120 -10.58 11.68 -5.07
C ASN A 120 -9.12 11.69 -5.53
N GLN A 121 -8.21 11.23 -4.68
CA GLN A 121 -6.79 11.11 -5.00
C GLN A 121 -6.54 10.10 -6.12
N GLY A 122 -7.23 8.95 -6.12
CA GLY A 122 -7.15 7.96 -7.19
C GLY A 122 -7.60 8.53 -8.54
N LEU A 123 -8.73 9.23 -8.58
CA LEU A 123 -9.20 9.91 -9.80
C LEU A 123 -8.20 10.96 -10.28
N TYR A 124 -7.65 11.77 -9.38
CA TYR A 124 -6.62 12.75 -9.73
C TYR A 124 -5.38 12.07 -10.29
N TYR A 125 -4.85 11.05 -9.60
CA TYR A 125 -3.68 10.28 -10.02
C TYR A 125 -3.86 9.72 -11.43
N LEU A 126 -5.00 9.09 -11.72
CA LEU A 126 -5.30 8.55 -13.06
C LEU A 126 -5.32 9.62 -14.17
N THR A 127 -5.62 10.88 -13.83
CA THR A 127 -5.68 11.98 -14.82
C THR A 127 -4.40 12.80 -14.91
N LYS A 128 -3.53 12.74 -13.90
CA LYS A 128 -2.37 13.64 -13.76
C LYS A 128 -1.04 12.93 -13.77
N GLU A 129 -1.00 11.64 -13.45
CA GLU A 129 0.24 10.87 -13.54
C GLU A 129 0.76 10.89 -14.98
N LYS A 130 2.05 11.20 -15.13
CA LYS A 130 2.75 11.26 -16.41
C LYS A 130 3.93 10.29 -16.45
N GLU A 131 4.38 9.83 -15.28
CA GLU A 131 5.41 8.82 -15.17
C GLU A 131 4.81 7.46 -15.49
N THR A 132 5.10 7.00 -16.70
CA THR A 132 4.56 5.75 -17.30
C THR A 132 5.66 4.73 -17.53
N THR A 133 6.84 4.94 -16.93
CA THR A 133 7.93 3.96 -16.97
C THR A 133 7.44 2.63 -16.41
N GLY A 134 7.51 1.58 -17.26
CA GLY A 134 7.28 0.20 -16.86
C GLY A 134 8.53 -0.38 -16.19
N TYR A 135 9.07 -1.46 -16.77
CA TYR A 135 10.31 -2.06 -16.29
C TYR A 135 11.49 -1.09 -16.34
N SER A 136 12.26 -1.01 -15.24
CA SER A 136 13.47 -0.19 -15.15
C SER A 136 14.63 -1.07 -14.71
N PRO A 137 15.71 -1.21 -15.52
CA PRO A 137 16.89 -1.97 -15.11
C PRO A 137 17.52 -1.49 -13.78
N GLN A 138 17.27 -0.24 -13.39
CA GLN A 138 17.76 0.33 -12.14
C GLN A 138 16.94 -0.11 -10.92
N PHE A 139 15.62 -0.31 -11.09
CA PHE A 139 14.68 -0.48 -9.97
C PHE A 139 13.93 -1.82 -9.99
N GLY A 140 14.19 -2.66 -10.99
CA GLY A 140 13.34 -3.81 -11.33
C GLY A 140 12.07 -3.31 -11.99
#